data_AF-A0A5C6YAS6-F1
#
_entry.id   AF-A0A5C6YAS6-F1
#
_cell.length_a   1.000
_cell.length_b   1.000
_cell.length_c   1.000
_cell.angle_alpha   90.00
_cell.angle_beta   90.00
_cell.angle_gamma   90.00
#
_symmetry.space_group_name_H-M   'P 1'
#
loop_
_entity.id
_entity.type
_entity.pdbx_description
1 polymer ?
#
loop_
_entity_poly.entity_id
_entity_poly.type
_entity_poly.pdbx_seq_one_letter_code
_entity_poly.pdbx_strand_id
1 'polypeptide(L)'
;MKSKRMIKRSFLSLIVATLLITSCTNSNKFKIEKGRVGLITSATTIKEIDKLFENDSIVKNLSEGALGDNYFQDDDKFLIFEKGGKLLLTIVPKEQLDSTSTIKSIEIHDARFKTEAGTNLNSRFSEINANNSLRPESTLQSVILFLDELNATIAIDKEELGLRDFRTQKVSLEQIPDLAKIKSFVIWFH
;
A
#
# COMPACT_ATOMS: atom_id res chain seq x y z
N MET A 1 23.88 37.82 -55.57
CA MET A 1 22.54 37.32 -55.19
C MET A 1 22.70 35.98 -54.47
N LYS A 2 22.23 35.93 -53.21
CA LYS A 2 21.94 34.76 -52.33
C LYS A 2 23.05 33.72 -52.00
N SER A 3 23.59 33.92 -50.79
CA SER A 3 24.13 32.91 -49.89
C SER A 3 23.13 31.78 -49.60
N LYS A 4 23.60 30.52 -49.49
CA LYS A 4 22.96 29.49 -48.68
C LYS A 4 24.00 28.53 -48.11
N ARG A 5 24.35 28.73 -46.84
CA ARG A 5 24.98 27.72 -45.98
C ARG A 5 24.03 26.53 -45.86
N MET A 6 24.51 25.32 -46.17
CA MET A 6 23.87 24.06 -45.78
C MET A 6 24.79 23.30 -44.83
N ILE A 7 24.77 23.72 -43.58
CA ILE A 7 25.14 22.90 -42.42
C ILE A 7 23.86 22.79 -41.59
N LYS A 8 23.62 21.63 -40.96
CA LYS A 8 22.51 21.32 -40.02
C LYS A 8 21.28 20.62 -40.61
N ARG A 9 21.44 19.44 -41.21
CA ARG A 9 20.33 18.46 -41.27
C ARG A 9 20.68 17.06 -40.77
N SER A 10 21.96 16.65 -40.79
CA SER A 10 22.36 15.30 -40.39
C SER A 10 22.58 15.08 -38.88
N PHE A 11 22.79 16.14 -38.08
CA PHE A 11 23.05 16.00 -36.63
C PHE A 11 21.77 16.00 -35.77
N LEU A 12 20.62 16.40 -36.32
CA LEU A 12 19.36 16.44 -35.56
C LEU A 12 18.71 15.05 -35.43
N SER A 13 19.01 14.14 -36.38
CA SER A 13 18.43 12.79 -36.39
C SER A 13 19.05 11.85 -35.35
N LEU A 14 20.23 12.16 -34.82
CA LEU A 14 20.95 11.30 -33.86
C LEU A 14 20.58 11.60 -32.40
N ILE A 15 20.02 12.78 -32.12
CA ILE A 15 19.62 13.21 -30.76
C ILE A 15 18.23 12.68 -30.38
N VAL A 16 17.37 12.41 -31.37
CA VAL A 16 16.00 11.90 -31.13
C VAL A 16 15.98 10.38 -30.89
N ALA A 17 16.98 9.65 -31.37
CA ALA A 17 17.03 8.19 -31.24
C ALA A 17 17.59 7.69 -29.89
N THR A 18 18.30 8.53 -29.13
CA THR A 18 18.86 8.17 -27.82
C THR A 18 17.91 8.40 -26.64
N LEU A 19 16.75 9.03 -26.85
CA LEU A 19 15.76 9.27 -25.78
C LEU A 19 14.81 8.10 -25.50
N LEU A 20 14.88 7.01 -26.27
CA LEU A 20 13.90 5.91 -26.21
C LEU A 20 14.34 4.70 -25.36
N ILE A 21 15.47 4.75 -24.65
CA ILE A 21 16.02 3.57 -23.95
C ILE A 21 16.14 3.69 -22.42
N THR A 22 15.47 4.67 -21.78
CA THR A 22 15.39 4.72 -20.32
C THR A 22 13.96 4.79 -19.80
N SER A 23 13.08 3.91 -20.29
CA SER A 23 11.90 3.52 -19.50
C SER A 23 12.23 2.22 -18.75
N CYS A 24 13.15 2.29 -17.79
CA CYS A 24 13.15 1.33 -16.70
C CYS A 24 11.91 1.65 -15.87
N THR A 25 10.74 1.17 -16.32
CA THR A 25 9.52 1.31 -15.54
C THR A 25 9.76 0.51 -14.29
N ASN A 26 9.96 1.19 -13.16
CA ASN A 26 9.89 0.61 -11.82
C ASN A 26 8.44 0.15 -11.54
N SER A 27 7.87 -0.68 -12.42
CA SER A 27 6.51 -1.21 -12.36
C SER A 27 6.25 -1.97 -11.06
N ASN A 28 7.32 -2.50 -10.46
CA ASN A 28 7.28 -3.20 -9.19
C ASN A 28 7.16 -2.28 -7.97
N LYS A 29 7.45 -0.97 -8.05
CA LYS A 29 7.42 -0.06 -6.88
C LYS A 29 6.05 0.03 -6.23
N PHE A 30 4.99 -0.08 -7.03
CA PHE A 30 3.60 0.04 -6.57
C PHE A 30 2.79 -1.25 -6.81
N LYS A 31 3.46 -2.39 -6.93
CA LYS A 31 2.78 -3.67 -7.10
C LYS A 31 2.48 -4.32 -5.75
N ILE A 32 1.27 -4.84 -5.58
CA ILE A 32 0.86 -5.65 -4.43
C ILE A 32 0.69 -7.09 -4.91
N GLU A 33 1.30 -8.03 -4.19
CA GLU A 33 1.09 -9.47 -4.36
C GLU A 33 1.30 -10.18 -3.02
N LYS A 34 0.97 -11.48 -2.94
CA LYS A 34 1.12 -12.24 -1.71
C LYS A 34 2.58 -12.19 -1.22
N GLY A 35 2.78 -11.66 -0.02
CA GLY A 35 4.11 -11.54 0.60
C GLY A 35 5.00 -10.44 0.01
N ARG A 36 4.47 -9.52 -0.81
CA ARG A 36 5.21 -8.37 -1.31
C ARG A 36 4.33 -7.13 -1.50
N VAL A 37 4.83 -5.99 -1.02
CA VAL A 37 4.26 -4.67 -1.24
C VAL A 37 5.36 -3.75 -1.75
N GLY A 38 5.29 -3.41 -3.04
CA GLY A 38 6.31 -2.60 -3.69
C GLY A 38 7.68 -3.26 -3.64
N LEU A 39 8.60 -2.60 -2.93
CA LEU A 39 9.98 -3.05 -2.71
C LEU A 39 10.13 -3.98 -1.49
N ILE A 40 9.11 -4.09 -0.65
CA ILE A 40 9.15 -4.84 0.61
C ILE A 40 8.65 -6.26 0.38
N THR A 41 9.41 -7.26 0.83
CA THR A 41 9.01 -8.68 0.80
C THR A 41 8.87 -9.24 2.22
N SER A 42 8.33 -10.45 2.36
CA SER A 42 8.21 -11.15 3.66
C SER A 42 9.54 -11.37 4.39
N ALA A 43 10.66 -11.37 3.66
CA ALA A 43 12.00 -11.51 4.23
C ALA A 43 12.64 -10.16 4.63
N THR A 44 12.04 -9.02 4.24
CA THR A 44 12.57 -7.70 4.56
C THR A 44 12.53 -7.45 6.06
N THR A 45 13.67 -7.02 6.60
CA THR A 45 13.85 -6.66 8.00
C THR A 45 13.71 -5.15 8.22
N ILE A 46 13.41 -4.73 9.46
CA ILE A 46 13.22 -3.32 9.80
C ILE A 46 14.45 -2.45 9.49
N LYS A 47 15.66 -2.96 9.75
CA LYS A 47 16.91 -2.26 9.42
C LYS A 47 17.09 -1.99 7.92
N GLU A 48 16.43 -2.75 7.05
CA GLU A 48 16.52 -2.56 5.60
C GLU A 48 15.59 -1.45 5.09
N ILE A 49 14.61 -1.03 5.88
CA ILE A 49 13.61 -0.01 5.49
C ILE A 49 14.27 1.33 5.22
N ASP A 50 15.24 1.75 6.03
CA ASP A 50 15.99 3.00 5.81
C ASP A 50 16.71 3.01 4.45
N LYS A 51 17.17 1.85 3.98
CA LYS A 51 17.83 1.70 2.68
C LYS A 51 16.82 1.60 1.52
N LEU A 52 15.75 0.83 1.69
CA LEU A 52 14.72 0.66 0.64
C LEU A 52 14.00 1.98 0.32
N PHE A 53 13.89 2.86 1.31
CA PHE A 53 13.23 4.15 1.23
C PHE A 53 14.21 5.32 1.42
N GLU A 54 15.48 5.17 1.01
CA GLU A 54 16.54 6.19 1.17
C GLU A 54 16.19 7.55 0.52
N ASN A 55 15.28 7.54 -0.46
CA ASN A 55 14.83 8.73 -1.17
C ASN A 55 13.51 9.29 -0.62
N ASP A 56 12.91 8.61 0.35
CA ASP A 56 11.63 8.95 0.96
C ASP A 56 11.87 9.37 2.42
N SER A 57 10.86 9.93 3.07
CA SER A 57 10.94 10.35 4.48
C SER A 57 10.28 9.29 5.37
N ILE A 58 10.98 8.89 6.43
CA ILE A 58 10.53 7.84 7.36
C ILE A 58 10.31 8.47 8.73
N VAL A 59 9.09 8.38 9.24
CA VAL A 59 8.76 8.74 10.63
C VAL A 59 8.60 7.46 11.44
N LYS A 60 9.34 7.34 12.53
CA LYS A 60 9.36 6.17 13.41
C LYS A 60 8.60 6.51 14.69
N ASN A 61 7.44 5.90 14.88
CA ASN A 61 6.66 5.95 16.12
C ASN A 61 6.93 4.66 16.87
N LEU A 62 7.89 4.71 17.79
CA LEU A 62 8.31 3.54 18.54
C LEU A 62 7.58 3.51 19.88
N SER A 63 7.13 2.32 20.28
CA SER A 63 6.60 2.07 21.61
C SER A 63 7.72 2.22 22.64
N GLU A 64 7.36 2.49 23.90
CA GLU A 64 8.33 2.50 24.99
C GLU A 64 8.81 1.07 25.36
N GLY A 65 8.19 0.03 24.78
CA GLY A 65 8.46 -1.37 25.09
C GLY A 65 8.28 -1.67 26.58
N ALA A 66 8.88 -2.76 27.06
CA ALA A 66 8.84 -3.17 28.47
C ALA A 66 9.51 -2.18 29.47
N LEU A 67 9.95 -1.00 29.02
CA LEU A 67 10.60 0.03 29.84
C LEU A 67 9.63 1.11 30.34
N GLY A 68 8.39 1.15 29.83
CA GLY A 68 7.38 2.13 30.21
C GLY A 68 6.36 1.61 31.24
N ASP A 69 5.90 2.50 32.11
CA ASP A 69 4.90 2.21 33.16
C ASP A 69 3.46 2.03 32.60
N ASN A 70 3.28 2.21 31.28
CA ASN A 70 1.98 2.23 30.62
C ASN A 70 1.58 0.86 30.06
N TYR A 71 0.44 0.37 30.54
CA TYR A 71 -0.17 -0.93 30.21
C TYR A 71 -0.74 -1.01 28.77
N PHE A 72 -0.91 0.14 28.10
CA PHE A 72 -1.37 0.25 26.72
C PHE A 72 -0.21 0.68 25.84
N GLN A 73 0.46 -0.28 25.21
CA GLN A 73 1.56 0.00 24.28
C GLN A 73 1.04 -0.10 22.86
N ASP A 74 1.09 1.03 22.14
CA ASP A 74 0.89 1.02 20.70
C ASP A 74 2.02 0.26 20.03
N ASP A 75 1.71 -0.45 18.95
CA ASP A 75 2.73 -1.09 18.11
C ASP A 75 3.70 -0.05 17.54
N ASP A 76 4.97 -0.45 17.40
CA ASP A 76 5.95 0.26 16.57
C ASP A 76 5.40 0.48 15.17
N LYS A 77 5.47 1.71 14.67
CA LYS A 77 5.01 2.08 13.33
C LYS A 77 6.07 2.86 12.60
N PHE A 78 6.32 2.47 11.36
CA PHE A 78 7.19 3.18 10.42
C PHE A 78 6.33 3.76 9.31
N LEU A 79 6.15 5.08 9.32
CA LEU A 79 5.33 5.81 8.37
C LEU A 79 6.23 6.30 7.23
N ILE A 80 5.94 5.86 6.01
CA ILE A 80 6.73 6.15 4.82
C ILE A 80 6.05 7.26 4.02
N PHE A 81 6.72 8.39 3.84
CA PHE A 81 6.22 9.54 3.10
C PHE A 81 7.05 9.78 1.83
N GLU A 82 6.40 10.05 0.70
CA GLU A 82 7.12 10.47 -0.49
C GLU A 82 7.63 11.91 -0.37
N LYS A 83 8.60 12.28 -1.20
CA LYS A 83 8.99 13.68 -1.39
C LYS A 83 7.77 14.54 -1.74
N GLY A 84 7.38 15.42 -0.82
CA GLY A 84 6.14 16.20 -0.91
C GLY A 84 5.17 15.97 0.26
N GLY A 85 5.44 14.99 1.13
CA GLY A 85 4.74 14.80 2.40
C GLY A 85 3.50 13.90 2.32
N LYS A 86 3.27 13.23 1.19
CA LYS A 86 2.16 12.27 1.06
C LYS A 86 2.55 10.94 1.70
N LEU A 87 1.72 10.45 2.64
CA LEU A 87 1.88 9.14 3.26
C LEU A 87 1.63 8.03 2.24
N LEU A 88 2.57 7.10 2.12
CA LEU A 88 2.52 5.96 1.20
C LEU A 88 2.10 4.68 1.90
N LEU A 89 2.79 4.34 3.00
CA LEU A 89 2.68 3.07 3.70
C LEU A 89 2.85 3.31 5.21
N THR A 90 2.15 2.51 6.01
CA THR A 90 2.46 2.32 7.44
C THR A 90 2.91 0.89 7.63
N ILE A 91 4.13 0.70 8.14
CA ILE A 91 4.75 -0.61 8.33
C ILE A 91 4.80 -0.92 9.82
N VAL A 92 4.40 -2.14 10.18
CA VAL A 92 4.42 -2.64 11.56
C VAL A 92 5.33 -3.88 11.63
N PRO A 93 6.32 -3.93 12.53
CA PRO A 93 7.17 -5.10 12.72
C PRO A 93 6.44 -6.26 13.41
N LYS A 94 6.99 -7.48 13.32
CA LYS A 94 6.56 -8.62 14.15
C LYS A 94 6.95 -8.42 15.60
N GLU A 95 8.19 -8.01 15.84
CA GLU A 95 8.76 -7.77 17.17
C GLU A 95 9.08 -6.28 17.32
N GLN A 96 8.55 -5.65 18.38
CA GLN A 96 8.78 -4.25 18.69
C GLN A 96 10.23 -4.03 19.13
N LEU A 97 10.81 -2.87 18.79
CA LEU A 97 12.17 -2.45 19.14
C LEU A 97 13.29 -3.39 18.64
N ASP A 98 12.98 -4.32 17.73
CA ASP A 98 13.96 -5.21 17.11
C ASP A 98 14.16 -4.87 15.63
N SER A 99 15.30 -4.25 15.33
CA SER A 99 15.69 -3.89 13.95
C SER A 99 15.90 -5.08 13.02
N THR A 100 16.13 -6.29 13.54
CA THR A 100 16.27 -7.52 12.77
C THR A 100 14.94 -8.24 12.53
N SER A 101 13.88 -7.79 13.20
CA SER A 101 12.54 -8.31 12.99
C SER A 101 12.07 -8.13 11.56
N THR A 102 11.28 -9.09 11.09
CA THR A 102 10.57 -8.99 9.81
C THR A 102 9.26 -8.23 10.01
N ILE A 103 8.63 -7.86 8.89
CA ILE A 103 7.39 -7.10 8.91
C ILE A 103 6.20 -8.01 9.23
N LYS A 104 5.30 -7.52 10.10
CA LYS A 104 4.01 -8.14 10.42
C LYS A 104 2.94 -7.73 9.42
N SER A 105 2.82 -6.43 9.17
CA SER A 105 1.81 -5.90 8.27
C SER A 105 2.21 -4.57 7.66
N ILE A 106 1.56 -4.28 6.53
CA ILE A 106 1.70 -3.03 5.79
C ILE A 106 0.31 -2.50 5.47
N GLU A 107 -0.02 -1.32 5.96
CA GLU A 107 -1.21 -0.58 5.55
C GLU A 107 -0.87 0.34 4.37
N ILE A 108 -1.72 0.29 3.35
CA ILE A 108 -1.57 1.08 2.12
C ILE A 108 -2.28 2.43 2.29
N HIS A 109 -1.60 3.54 1.97
CA HIS A 109 -2.17 4.89 2.00
C HIS A 109 -2.14 5.61 0.65
N ASP A 110 -1.58 4.99 -0.39
CA ASP A 110 -1.51 5.55 -1.74
C ASP A 110 -2.16 4.64 -2.79
N ALA A 111 -3.11 5.18 -3.56
CA ALA A 111 -3.86 4.45 -4.57
C ALA A 111 -3.04 4.00 -5.80
N ARG A 112 -1.77 4.42 -5.94
CA ARG A 112 -0.87 3.87 -6.97
C ARG A 112 -0.55 2.40 -6.69
N PHE A 113 -0.55 2.00 -5.42
CA PHE A 113 -0.36 0.60 -5.05
C PHE A 113 -1.57 -0.23 -5.49
N LYS A 114 -1.33 -1.25 -6.32
CA LYS A 114 -2.39 -2.09 -6.87
C LYS A 114 -1.99 -3.55 -7.00
N THR A 115 -2.98 -4.43 -6.89
CA THR A 115 -2.83 -5.87 -7.14
C THR A 115 -2.75 -6.16 -8.64
N GLU A 116 -2.41 -7.40 -9.01
CA GLU A 116 -2.47 -7.85 -10.42
C GLU A 116 -3.89 -7.69 -10.99
N ALA A 117 -4.93 -7.95 -10.18
CA ALA A 117 -6.33 -7.73 -10.54
C ALA A 117 -6.74 -6.23 -10.57
N GLY A 118 -5.83 -5.32 -10.22
CA GLY A 118 -6.06 -3.86 -10.26
C GLY A 118 -6.67 -3.26 -8.99
N THR A 119 -6.99 -4.07 -7.97
CA THR A 119 -7.52 -3.61 -6.69
C THR A 119 -6.55 -2.63 -6.02
N ASN A 120 -7.05 -1.45 -5.65
CA ASN A 120 -6.30 -0.40 -4.93
C ASN A 120 -7.23 0.38 -3.98
N LEU A 121 -6.71 1.42 -3.33
CA LEU A 121 -7.47 2.21 -2.34
C LEU A 121 -8.75 2.89 -2.85
N ASN A 122 -8.85 3.13 -4.16
CA ASN A 122 -10.03 3.74 -4.76
C ASN A 122 -11.07 2.71 -5.22
N SER A 123 -10.77 1.41 -5.14
CA SER A 123 -11.65 0.35 -5.60
C SER A 123 -12.98 0.34 -4.84
N ARG A 124 -14.01 -0.12 -5.54
CA ARG A 124 -15.35 -0.32 -4.97
C ARG A 124 -15.52 -1.77 -4.54
N PHE A 125 -16.48 -2.03 -3.64
CA PHE A 125 -16.76 -3.38 -3.17
C PHE A 125 -17.04 -4.35 -4.32
N SER A 126 -17.82 -3.94 -5.32
CA SER A 126 -18.11 -4.79 -6.48
C SER A 126 -16.86 -5.24 -7.25
N GLU A 127 -15.89 -4.34 -7.44
CA GLU A 127 -14.62 -4.64 -8.10
C GLU A 127 -13.75 -5.61 -7.28
N ILE A 128 -13.79 -5.48 -5.96
CA ILE A 128 -13.04 -6.35 -5.04
C ILE A 128 -13.69 -7.74 -5.02
N ASN A 129 -15.01 -7.81 -4.87
CA ASN A 129 -15.78 -9.04 -4.78
C ASN A 129 -15.75 -9.84 -6.09
N ALA A 130 -15.70 -9.18 -7.25
CA ALA A 130 -15.62 -9.85 -8.55
C ALA A 130 -14.30 -10.59 -8.79
N ASN A 131 -13.21 -10.18 -8.12
CA ASN A 131 -11.85 -10.63 -8.41
C ASN A 131 -11.19 -11.40 -7.26
N ASN A 132 -11.88 -11.60 -6.13
CA ASN A 132 -11.30 -12.22 -4.94
C ASN A 132 -12.32 -13.11 -4.22
N SER A 133 -11.86 -14.19 -3.61
CA SER A 133 -12.64 -14.92 -2.60
C SER A 133 -12.60 -14.17 -1.28
N LEU A 134 -13.76 -13.75 -0.77
CA LEU A 134 -13.89 -12.90 0.41
C LEU A 134 -14.54 -13.65 1.56
N ARG A 135 -14.04 -13.43 2.78
CA ARG A 135 -14.76 -13.77 4.02
C ARG A 135 -15.04 -12.51 4.82
N PRO A 136 -16.32 -12.14 5.05
CA PRO A 136 -16.66 -10.97 5.85
C PRO A 136 -16.65 -11.30 7.35
N GLU A 137 -16.12 -10.39 8.15
CA GLU A 137 -16.22 -10.39 9.61
C GLU A 137 -16.67 -9.00 10.09
N SER A 138 -17.69 -8.97 10.94
CA SER A 138 -18.28 -7.71 11.40
C SER A 138 -17.67 -7.27 12.72
N THR A 139 -17.13 -6.06 12.76
CA THR A 139 -16.74 -5.37 13.99
C THR A 139 -17.84 -4.40 14.43
N LEU A 140 -17.59 -3.61 15.47
CA LEU A 140 -18.56 -2.62 15.94
C LEU A 140 -18.88 -1.55 14.88
N GLN A 141 -17.88 -1.13 14.10
CA GLN A 141 -17.95 0.01 13.19
C GLN A 141 -17.67 -0.35 11.72
N SER A 142 -17.18 -1.55 11.44
CA SER A 142 -16.76 -1.91 10.10
C SER A 142 -17.06 -3.35 9.79
N VAL A 143 -17.03 -3.67 8.50
CA VAL A 143 -16.95 -5.05 8.00
C VAL A 143 -15.54 -5.23 7.48
N ILE A 144 -14.82 -6.20 8.03
CA ILE A 144 -13.50 -6.61 7.59
C ILE A 144 -13.68 -7.73 6.57
N LEU A 145 -13.13 -7.53 5.38
CA LEU A 145 -13.10 -8.50 4.31
C LEU A 145 -11.72 -9.13 4.29
N PHE A 146 -11.64 -10.44 4.54
CA PHE A 146 -10.41 -11.21 4.39
C PHE A 146 -10.25 -11.67 2.94
N LEU A 147 -9.12 -11.32 2.33
CA LEU A 147 -8.69 -11.72 0.99
C LEU A 147 -7.58 -12.76 1.15
N ASP A 148 -7.96 -14.03 1.18
CA ASP A 148 -7.05 -15.14 1.51
C ASP A 148 -5.90 -15.31 0.53
N GLU A 149 -6.13 -15.03 -0.75
CA GLU A 149 -5.11 -15.21 -1.79
C GLU A 149 -3.95 -14.22 -1.62
N LEU A 150 -4.24 -13.01 -1.15
CA LEU A 150 -3.26 -11.95 -0.93
C LEU A 150 -2.73 -11.92 0.51
N ASN A 151 -3.32 -12.69 1.43
CA ASN A 151 -3.19 -12.50 2.88
C ASN A 151 -3.45 -11.04 3.26
N ALA A 152 -4.61 -10.53 2.87
CA ALA A 152 -4.95 -9.13 3.07
C ALA A 152 -6.30 -8.95 3.77
N THR A 153 -6.48 -7.79 4.37
CA THR A 153 -7.76 -7.36 4.94
C THR A 153 -8.14 -6.00 4.39
N ILE A 154 -9.40 -5.86 4.00
CA ILE A 154 -10.00 -4.59 3.60
C ILE A 154 -11.12 -4.26 4.59
N ALA A 155 -11.11 -3.07 5.17
CA ALA A 155 -12.20 -2.60 6.01
C ALA A 155 -13.18 -1.75 5.19
N ILE A 156 -14.49 -1.94 5.39
CA ILE A 156 -15.54 -1.05 4.89
C ILE A 156 -16.32 -0.54 6.10
N ASP A 157 -16.57 0.77 6.14
CA ASP A 157 -17.33 1.36 7.25
C ASP A 157 -18.81 0.92 7.20
N LYS A 158 -19.41 0.62 8.35
CA LYS A 158 -20.83 0.24 8.41
C LYS A 158 -21.76 1.38 7.97
N GLU A 159 -21.31 2.63 8.06
CA GLU A 159 -22.03 3.77 7.51
C GLU A 159 -22.22 3.65 5.98
N GLU A 160 -21.26 3.06 5.26
CA GLU A 160 -21.37 2.80 3.80
C GLU A 160 -22.46 1.77 3.47
N LEU A 161 -22.84 0.95 4.44
CA LEU A 161 -23.93 -0.03 4.32
C LEU A 161 -25.29 0.56 4.71
N GLY A 162 -25.35 1.83 5.12
CA GLY A 162 -26.54 2.45 5.70
C GLY A 162 -26.82 1.99 7.14
N LEU A 163 -25.90 1.26 7.76
CA LEU A 163 -26.01 0.77 9.14
C LEU A 163 -25.40 1.82 10.08
N ARG A 164 -26.25 2.70 10.61
CA ARG A 164 -25.83 3.78 11.53
C ARG A 164 -25.72 3.35 12.99
N ASP A 165 -26.24 2.18 13.33
CA ASP A 165 -26.20 1.66 14.70
C ASP A 165 -24.91 0.84 14.92
N PHE A 166 -24.18 1.15 15.99
CA PHE A 166 -23.02 0.38 16.48
C PHE A 166 -23.44 -1.02 16.96
N ARG A 167 -23.70 -1.93 16.02
CA ARG A 167 -24.13 -3.30 16.29
C ARG A 167 -23.08 -4.27 15.79
N THR A 168 -22.81 -5.31 16.56
CA THR A 168 -21.98 -6.46 16.14
C THR A 168 -22.74 -7.46 15.27
N GLN A 169 -23.89 -7.06 14.70
CA GLN A 169 -24.64 -7.90 13.78
C GLN A 169 -23.72 -8.36 12.64
N LYS A 170 -23.76 -9.67 12.38
CA LYS A 170 -23.07 -10.28 11.25
C LYS A 170 -23.65 -9.73 9.95
N VAL A 171 -22.77 -9.18 9.12
CA VAL A 171 -23.06 -8.72 7.76
C VAL A 171 -22.55 -9.78 6.79
N SER A 172 -23.41 -10.22 5.85
CA SER A 172 -23.01 -11.08 4.73
C SER A 172 -22.57 -10.24 3.53
N LEU A 173 -21.87 -10.85 2.56
CA LEU A 173 -21.35 -10.13 1.40
C LEU A 173 -22.46 -9.47 0.57
N GLU A 174 -23.63 -10.11 0.47
CA GLU A 174 -24.78 -9.65 -0.31
C GLU A 174 -25.43 -8.38 0.29
N GLN A 175 -25.15 -8.08 1.56
CA GLN A 175 -25.63 -6.89 2.23
C GLN A 175 -24.71 -5.67 2.05
N ILE A 176 -23.52 -5.86 1.48
CA ILE A 176 -22.57 -4.79 1.23
C ILE A 176 -22.90 -4.15 -0.11
N PRO A 177 -23.20 -2.83 -0.17
CA PRO A 177 -23.49 -2.17 -1.44
C PRO A 177 -22.30 -2.22 -2.40
N ASP A 178 -22.57 -2.45 -3.68
CA ASP A 178 -21.54 -2.50 -4.74
C ASP A 178 -20.62 -1.27 -4.76
N LEU A 179 -21.20 -0.09 -4.48
CA LEU A 179 -20.50 1.20 -4.49
C LEU A 179 -19.81 1.54 -3.16
N ALA A 180 -19.88 0.68 -2.15
CA ALA A 180 -19.24 0.91 -0.86
C ALA A 180 -17.74 1.12 -1.05
N LYS A 181 -17.21 2.14 -0.38
CA LYS A 181 -15.78 2.48 -0.44
C LYS A 181 -15.01 1.75 0.64
N ILE A 182 -13.74 1.49 0.35
CA ILE A 182 -12.84 0.94 1.35
C ILE A 182 -12.36 2.04 2.30
N LYS A 183 -12.25 1.67 3.58
CA LYS A 183 -11.72 2.49 4.66
C LYS A 183 -10.22 2.27 4.86
N SER A 184 -9.79 1.01 4.81
CA SER A 184 -8.37 0.63 4.91
C SER A 184 -8.07 -0.62 4.10
N PHE A 185 -6.79 -0.78 3.73
CA PHE A 185 -6.28 -1.94 3.02
C PHE A 185 -4.93 -2.33 3.61
N VAL A 186 -4.88 -3.51 4.24
CA VAL A 186 -3.72 -4.01 4.97
C VAL A 186 -3.28 -5.34 4.40
N ILE A 187 -1.99 -5.49 4.15
CA ILE A 187 -1.35 -6.75 3.75
C ILE A 187 -0.64 -7.34 4.96
N TRP A 188 -0.83 -8.64 5.21
CA TRP A 188 -0.25 -9.37 6.33
C TRP A 188 0.85 -10.31 5.87
N PHE A 189 1.99 -10.25 6.56
CA PHE A 189 3.14 -11.12 6.31
C PHE A 189 3.23 -12.16 7.44
N HIS A 190 3.38 -13.43 7.05
CA HIS A 190 3.53 -14.55 7.97
C HIS A 190 4.99 -14.90 8.21
#